data_AF-A0A9P9SNI5-F1
#
_entry.id   AF-A0A9P9SNI5-F1
#
_cell.length_a   1.000
_cell.length_b   1.000
_cell.length_c   1.000
_cell.angle_alpha   90.00
_cell.angle_beta   90.00
_cell.angle_gamma   90.00
#
_symmetry.space_group_name_H-M   'P 1'
#
loop_
_entity.id
_entity.type
_entity.pdbx_description
1 polymer ?
#
loop_
_entity_poly.entity_id
_entity_poly.type
_entity_poly.pdbx_seq_one_letter_code
_entity_poly.pdbx_strand_id
1 'polypeptide(L)'
;MKVALVVSGLAALASGMAVEKRDGTCAVQPLGSGPSVNSPDTPAAFQSNEDFSNFATSATTPTNYTPAFVNLNAATRGNNYMGSTLLTTYEPSQCASFCSQTVGCSAFNLYFERDPSLDPNAVGCPNPTSVTNIKCILWGNALTDETATNAGQFRNSFQVVIAGSNGYNLNN
;
A
#
# COMPACT_ATOMS: atom_id res chain seq x y z
N MET A 1 42.85 67.78 -11.49
CA MET A 1 41.46 67.63 -10.99
C MET A 1 40.99 66.21 -11.36
N LYS A 2 40.66 65.41 -10.33
CA LYS A 2 39.85 64.17 -10.31
C LYS A 2 40.11 63.02 -11.31
N VAL A 3 40.88 62.05 -10.80
CA VAL A 3 40.63 60.59 -10.67
C VAL A 3 39.39 60.01 -11.36
N ALA A 4 39.56 58.85 -12.04
CA ALA A 4 38.67 57.70 -11.94
C ALA A 4 39.37 56.41 -12.41
N LEU A 5 39.75 55.55 -11.45
CA LEU A 5 39.92 54.11 -11.67
C LEU A 5 38.54 53.50 -11.92
N VAL A 6 38.40 52.64 -12.93
CA VAL A 6 37.28 51.71 -13.01
C VAL A 6 37.86 50.31 -13.16
N VAL A 7 37.82 49.56 -12.06
CA VAL A 7 38.08 48.12 -12.03
C VAL A 7 36.78 47.44 -12.42
N SER A 8 36.70 46.92 -13.64
CA SER A 8 35.59 46.07 -14.06
C SER A 8 35.83 44.65 -13.58
N GLY A 9 35.20 44.29 -12.45
CA GLY A 9 35.16 42.91 -11.98
C GLY A 9 34.27 42.05 -12.88
N LEU A 10 34.82 40.97 -13.43
CA LEU A 10 34.00 39.89 -13.97
C LEU A 10 33.41 39.10 -12.79
N ALA A 11 32.11 39.25 -12.57
CA ALA A 11 31.36 38.31 -11.75
C ALA A 11 31.16 37.02 -12.56
N ALA A 12 31.82 35.94 -12.16
CA ALA A 12 31.52 34.61 -12.67
C ALA A 12 30.12 34.19 -12.17
N LEU A 13 29.20 33.95 -13.10
CA LEU A 13 27.91 33.31 -12.81
C LEU A 13 28.19 31.85 -12.45
N ALA A 14 28.15 31.53 -11.16
CA ALA A 14 28.07 30.14 -10.73
C ALA A 14 26.67 29.61 -11.09
N SER A 15 26.57 28.90 -12.22
CA SER A 15 25.40 28.09 -12.53
C SER A 15 25.32 26.96 -11.51
N GLY A 16 24.53 27.15 -10.46
CA GLY A 16 24.10 26.05 -9.61
C GLY A 16 23.36 25.05 -10.47
N MET A 17 23.96 23.88 -10.72
CA MET A 17 23.22 22.74 -11.23
C MET A 17 22.19 22.39 -10.16
N ALA A 18 20.95 22.88 -10.33
CA ALA A 18 19.83 22.36 -9.56
C ALA A 18 19.78 20.87 -9.89
N VAL A 19 19.97 20.03 -8.88
CA VAL A 19 19.68 18.60 -9.02
C VAL A 19 18.17 18.52 -9.24
N GLU A 20 17.78 18.38 -10.50
CA GLU A 20 16.39 18.13 -10.84
C GLU A 20 16.01 16.80 -10.19
N LYS A 21 14.86 16.78 -9.49
CA LYS A 21 14.32 15.51 -9.00
C LYS A 21 14.25 14.58 -10.20
N ARG A 22 14.67 13.32 -10.04
CA ARG A 22 14.39 12.30 -11.06
C ARG A 22 12.87 12.26 -11.24
N ASP A 23 12.38 12.94 -12.26
CA ASP A 23 10.98 12.89 -12.64
C ASP A 23 10.76 11.47 -13.15
N GLY A 24 9.90 10.74 -12.45
CA GLY A 24 9.57 9.37 -12.87
C GLY A 24 8.94 9.38 -14.25
N THR A 25 8.66 8.21 -14.80
CA THR A 25 7.72 8.10 -15.91
C THR A 25 6.35 7.72 -15.34
N CYS A 26 5.26 8.14 -15.97
CA CYS A 26 3.90 7.65 -15.66
C CYS A 26 3.74 6.18 -16.07
N ALA A 27 4.64 5.32 -15.60
CA ALA A 27 4.71 3.92 -15.94
C ALA A 27 3.46 3.21 -15.43
N VAL A 28 2.86 2.39 -16.29
CA VAL A 28 1.70 1.58 -15.95
C VAL A 28 2.07 0.61 -14.83
N GLN A 29 1.27 0.61 -13.77
CA GLN A 29 1.37 -0.34 -12.66
C GLN A 29 0.61 -1.63 -13.02
N PRO A 30 0.91 -2.75 -12.35
CA PRO A 30 0.13 -3.98 -12.51
C PRO A 30 -1.37 -3.74 -12.31
N LEU A 31 -2.20 -4.47 -13.07
CA LEU A 31 -3.65 -4.42 -12.90
C LEU A 31 -4.03 -4.94 -11.51
N GLY A 32 -5.05 -4.31 -10.92
CA GLY A 32 -5.63 -4.75 -9.66
C GLY A 32 -6.30 -6.12 -9.80
N SER A 33 -6.22 -6.93 -8.74
CA SER A 33 -6.84 -8.24 -8.67
C SER A 33 -8.25 -8.24 -8.05
N GLY A 34 -8.70 -7.10 -7.53
CA GLY A 34 -9.98 -6.95 -6.84
C GLY A 34 -11.01 -6.08 -7.58
N PRO A 35 -12.22 -5.98 -7.02
CA PRO A 35 -13.29 -5.11 -7.53
C PRO A 35 -12.85 -3.63 -7.60
N SER A 36 -13.18 -2.96 -8.70
CA SER A 36 -12.83 -1.54 -8.90
C SER A 36 -13.71 -0.61 -8.06
N VAL A 37 -13.12 0.44 -7.48
CA VAL A 37 -13.83 1.51 -6.78
C VAL A 37 -13.60 2.82 -7.52
N ASN A 38 -14.54 3.22 -8.37
CA ASN A 38 -14.37 4.33 -9.30
C ASN A 38 -15.43 5.44 -9.20
N SER A 39 -16.42 5.32 -8.31
CA SER A 39 -17.53 6.27 -8.19
C SER A 39 -17.93 6.55 -6.72
N PRO A 40 -17.19 7.42 -6.00
CA PRO A 40 -16.01 8.15 -6.46
C PRO A 40 -14.70 7.38 -6.18
N ASP A 41 -13.70 7.53 -7.05
CA ASP A 41 -12.33 7.03 -6.81
C ASP A 41 -11.59 7.90 -5.80
N THR A 42 -11.90 7.69 -4.51
CA THR A 42 -11.27 8.43 -3.40
C THR A 42 -10.85 7.47 -2.29
N PRO A 43 -9.84 7.84 -1.48
CA PRO A 43 -9.45 7.05 -0.32
C PRO A 43 -10.61 6.79 0.66
N ALA A 44 -11.43 7.82 0.91
CA ALA A 44 -12.59 7.71 1.80
C ALA A 44 -13.64 6.72 1.27
N ALA A 45 -14.00 6.81 -0.01
CA ALA A 45 -14.96 5.87 -0.62
C ALA A 45 -14.42 4.44 -0.69
N PHE A 46 -13.10 4.26 -0.84
CA PHE A 46 -12.47 2.95 -0.77
C PHE A 46 -12.57 2.35 0.64
N GLN A 47 -12.27 3.14 1.68
CA GLN A 47 -12.34 2.71 3.09
C GLN A 47 -13.76 2.48 3.60
N SER A 48 -14.75 3.18 3.06
CA SER A 48 -16.16 3.02 3.41
C SER A 48 -16.91 2.08 2.47
N ASN A 49 -16.22 1.32 1.61
CA ASN A 49 -16.87 0.44 0.65
C ASN A 49 -17.56 -0.74 1.39
N GLU A 50 -18.89 -0.83 1.25
CA GLU A 50 -19.69 -1.85 1.93
C GLU A 50 -19.39 -3.26 1.42
N ASP A 51 -19.07 -3.44 0.14
CA ASP A 51 -18.71 -4.77 -0.40
C ASP A 51 -17.44 -5.29 0.28
N PHE A 52 -16.45 -4.43 0.56
CA PHE A 52 -15.23 -4.85 1.26
C PHE A 52 -15.52 -5.26 2.69
N SER A 53 -16.39 -4.50 3.37
CA SER A 53 -16.87 -4.87 4.70
C SER A 53 -17.64 -6.18 4.70
N ASN A 54 -18.47 -6.41 3.68
CA ASN A 54 -19.25 -7.64 3.51
C ASN A 54 -18.32 -8.83 3.25
N PHE A 55 -17.35 -8.71 2.34
CA PHE A 55 -16.35 -9.76 2.12
C PHE A 55 -15.57 -10.08 3.40
N ALA A 56 -15.08 -9.05 4.11
CA ALA A 56 -14.29 -9.23 5.32
C ALA A 56 -15.10 -9.90 6.46
N THR A 57 -16.33 -9.47 6.69
CA THR A 57 -17.17 -9.98 7.79
C THR A 57 -17.82 -11.33 7.49
N SER A 58 -18.07 -11.64 6.21
CA SER A 58 -18.62 -12.95 5.80
C SER A 58 -17.56 -14.01 5.51
N ALA A 59 -16.29 -13.62 5.44
CA ALA A 59 -15.19 -14.53 5.16
C ALA A 59 -15.11 -15.66 6.19
N THR A 60 -15.07 -16.90 5.70
CA THR A 60 -14.96 -18.07 6.57
C THR A 60 -13.54 -18.22 7.10
N THR A 61 -13.42 -18.34 8.43
CA THR A 61 -12.14 -18.64 9.08
C THR A 61 -11.61 -20.00 8.61
N PRO A 62 -10.35 -20.10 8.13
CA PRO A 62 -9.79 -21.37 7.70
C PRO A 62 -9.67 -22.38 8.84
N THR A 63 -9.72 -23.68 8.49
CA THR A 63 -9.44 -24.76 9.43
C THR A 63 -8.08 -24.58 10.10
N ASN A 64 -8.02 -24.80 11.42
CA ASN A 64 -6.84 -24.59 12.26
C ASN A 64 -6.37 -23.13 12.41
N TYR A 65 -7.21 -22.15 12.10
CA TYR A 65 -6.94 -20.75 12.41
C TYR A 65 -7.99 -20.18 13.36
N THR A 66 -7.63 -19.08 14.02
CA THR A 66 -8.54 -18.22 14.77
C THR A 66 -8.44 -16.78 14.26
N PRO A 67 -9.56 -16.05 14.18
CA PRO A 67 -9.51 -14.64 13.80
C PRO A 67 -8.83 -13.83 14.92
N ALA A 68 -7.87 -13.00 14.53
CA ALA A 68 -7.24 -12.00 15.39
C ALA A 68 -8.06 -10.71 15.40
N PHE A 69 -8.37 -10.19 14.21
CA PHE A 69 -9.21 -9.03 13.98
C PHE A 69 -9.98 -9.20 12.66
N VAL A 70 -11.08 -8.48 12.52
CA VAL A 70 -11.95 -8.54 11.34
C VAL A 70 -12.35 -7.14 10.90
N ASN A 71 -12.32 -6.90 9.58
CA ASN A 71 -12.80 -5.70 8.91
C ASN A 71 -12.20 -4.37 9.43
N LEU A 72 -10.88 -4.31 9.61
CA LEU A 72 -10.19 -3.06 9.94
C LEU A 72 -9.77 -2.28 8.68
N ASN A 73 -9.54 -0.97 8.83
CA ASN A 73 -9.01 -0.08 7.78
C ASN A 73 -7.48 0.08 7.84
N ALA A 74 -6.80 -0.92 8.40
CA ALA A 74 -5.36 -0.97 8.50
C ALA A 74 -4.87 -2.42 8.41
N ALA A 75 -3.72 -2.60 7.77
CA ALA A 75 -3.02 -3.87 7.73
C ALA A 75 -2.08 -4.02 8.94
N THR A 76 -1.64 -5.24 9.17
CA THR A 76 -0.58 -5.53 10.14
C THR A 76 0.70 -4.79 9.79
N ARG A 77 1.33 -4.20 10.81
CA ARG A 77 2.70 -3.72 10.80
C ARG A 77 3.45 -4.40 11.94
N GLY A 78 4.61 -4.98 11.65
CA GLY A 78 5.42 -5.64 12.66
C GLY A 78 6.73 -6.16 12.10
N ASN A 79 7.46 -6.88 12.95
CA ASN A 79 8.63 -7.66 12.55
C ASN A 79 8.19 -9.01 11.98
N ASN A 80 9.13 -9.82 11.48
CA ASN A 80 8.86 -11.18 10.95
C ASN A 80 7.84 -11.22 9.80
N TYR A 81 7.87 -10.23 8.92
CA TYR A 81 7.24 -10.33 7.60
C TYR A 81 7.86 -11.49 6.83
N MET A 82 7.03 -12.37 6.26
CA MET A 82 7.49 -13.59 5.60
C MET A 82 7.23 -13.63 4.09
N GLY A 83 6.49 -12.66 3.57
CA GLY A 83 6.16 -12.58 2.16
C GLY A 83 4.73 -12.14 1.92
N SER A 84 4.43 -11.92 0.64
CA SER A 84 3.13 -11.47 0.17
C SER A 84 2.75 -12.15 -1.12
N THR A 85 1.45 -12.33 -1.35
CA THR A 85 0.89 -12.68 -2.66
C THR A 85 -0.39 -11.88 -2.92
N LEU A 86 -0.74 -11.74 -4.20
CA LEU A 86 -2.02 -11.20 -4.62
C LEU A 86 -3.00 -12.36 -4.85
N LEU A 87 -4.22 -12.20 -4.35
CA LEU A 87 -5.32 -13.13 -4.60
C LEU A 87 -6.28 -12.53 -5.62
N THR A 88 -7.02 -13.38 -6.33
CA THR A 88 -8.10 -12.96 -7.24
C THR A 88 -9.47 -12.93 -6.57
N THR A 89 -9.61 -13.59 -5.42
CA THR A 89 -10.82 -13.60 -4.60
C THR A 89 -10.45 -13.38 -3.13
N TYR A 90 -11.36 -12.79 -2.36
CA TYR A 90 -11.16 -12.56 -0.93
C TYR A 90 -11.43 -13.86 -0.15
N GLU A 91 -10.50 -14.81 -0.20
CA GLU A 91 -10.66 -16.15 0.38
C GLU A 91 -9.53 -16.46 1.37
N PRO A 92 -9.77 -16.40 2.69
CA PRO A 92 -8.77 -16.69 3.71
C PRO A 92 -8.10 -18.07 3.56
N SER A 93 -8.81 -19.05 3.00
CA SER A 93 -8.28 -20.39 2.76
C SER A 93 -7.08 -20.40 1.81
N GLN A 94 -7.03 -19.49 0.83
CA GLN A 94 -5.89 -19.34 -0.08
C GLN A 94 -4.66 -18.80 0.66
N CYS A 95 -4.85 -17.84 1.58
CA CYS A 95 -3.79 -17.38 2.46
C CYS A 95 -3.27 -18.46 3.41
N ALA A 96 -4.18 -19.23 4.00
CA ALA A 96 -3.81 -20.35 4.86
C ALA A 96 -2.98 -21.40 4.10
N SER A 97 -3.32 -21.68 2.83
CA SER A 97 -2.54 -22.55 1.95
C SER A 97 -1.16 -21.98 1.60
N PHE A 98 -1.06 -20.67 1.40
CA PHE A 98 0.24 -20.01 1.20
C PHE A 98 1.10 -20.06 2.48
N CYS A 99 0.48 -19.86 3.65
CA CYS A 99 1.13 -19.97 4.95
C CYS A 99 1.64 -21.39 5.23
N SER A 100 0.85 -22.43 4.93
CA SER A 100 1.26 -23.83 5.19
C SER A 100 2.46 -24.29 4.35
N GLN A 101 2.69 -23.65 3.19
CA GLN A 101 3.86 -23.89 2.34
C GLN A 101 5.08 -23.04 2.74
N THR A 102 4.93 -22.16 3.73
CA THR A 102 5.97 -21.23 4.18
C THR A 102 6.45 -21.63 5.58
N VAL A 103 7.63 -22.23 5.66
CA VAL A 103 8.22 -22.68 6.94
C VAL A 103 8.37 -21.51 7.90
N GLY A 104 7.75 -21.63 9.09
CA GLY A 104 7.76 -20.61 10.14
C GLY A 104 6.56 -19.66 10.12
N CYS A 105 5.67 -19.76 9.12
CA CYS A 105 4.45 -18.96 9.09
C CYS A 105 3.54 -19.32 10.26
N SER A 106 3.14 -18.30 11.01
CA SER A 106 2.32 -18.41 12.21
C SER A 106 1.00 -17.66 12.11
N ALA A 107 0.90 -16.73 11.15
CA ALA A 107 -0.31 -15.95 10.92
C ALA A 107 -0.32 -15.33 9.52
N PHE A 108 -1.47 -14.81 9.11
CA PHE A 108 -1.58 -14.02 7.89
C PHE A 108 -2.59 -12.88 8.04
N ASN A 109 -2.39 -11.82 7.24
CA ASN A 109 -3.31 -10.70 7.11
C ASN A 109 -3.79 -10.62 5.66
N LEU A 110 -5.11 -10.63 5.47
CA LEU A 110 -5.80 -10.54 4.18
C LEU A 110 -6.57 -9.21 4.13
N TYR A 111 -6.40 -8.41 3.08
CA TYR A 111 -7.05 -7.10 2.97
C TYR A 111 -7.15 -6.59 1.52
N PHE A 112 -7.97 -5.57 1.31
CA PHE A 112 -8.00 -4.78 0.07
C PHE A 112 -7.07 -3.57 0.20
N GLU A 113 -6.27 -3.29 -0.82
CA GLU A 113 -5.40 -2.12 -0.90
C GLU A 113 -5.71 -1.27 -2.14
N ARG A 114 -5.85 0.03 -1.93
CA ARG A 114 -5.99 1.02 -3.00
C ARG A 114 -4.60 1.37 -3.51
N ASP A 115 -4.27 0.93 -4.71
CA ASP A 115 -2.98 1.19 -5.35
C ASP A 115 -3.14 2.08 -6.60
N PRO A 116 -2.11 2.84 -7.00
CA PRO A 116 -2.21 3.70 -8.18
C PRO A 116 -2.08 2.89 -9.47
N SER A 117 -2.83 3.25 -10.53
CA SER A 117 -2.74 2.60 -11.85
C SER A 117 -1.49 2.99 -12.64
N LEU A 118 -0.86 4.13 -12.29
CA LEU A 118 0.38 4.64 -12.87
C LEU A 118 1.36 5.00 -11.73
N ASP A 119 2.67 5.08 -11.99
CA ASP A 119 3.62 5.55 -10.96
C ASP A 119 3.37 7.03 -10.60
N PRO A 120 2.96 7.37 -9.36
CA PRO A 120 2.63 8.74 -8.99
C PRO A 120 3.84 9.66 -8.83
N ASN A 121 5.07 9.13 -8.91
CA ASN A 121 6.30 9.90 -8.71
C ASN A 121 6.61 10.88 -9.86
N ALA A 122 5.97 10.70 -11.01
CA ALA A 122 6.08 11.58 -12.15
C ALA A 122 5.15 12.81 -12.02
N VAL A 123 5.61 13.99 -12.44
CA VAL A 123 4.85 15.24 -12.40
C VAL A 123 3.57 15.17 -13.24
N GLY A 124 3.56 14.36 -14.31
CA GLY A 124 2.41 14.21 -15.20
C GLY A 124 1.23 13.38 -14.65
N CYS A 125 1.41 12.66 -13.55
CA CYS A 125 0.39 11.76 -12.99
C CYS A 125 0.50 11.64 -11.46
N PRO A 126 0.49 12.73 -10.69
CA PRO A 126 0.74 12.70 -9.25
C PRO A 126 -0.39 12.02 -8.45
N ASN A 127 -1.57 11.87 -9.04
CA ASN A 127 -2.73 11.19 -8.48
C ASN A 127 -3.52 10.49 -9.60
N PRO A 128 -3.03 9.35 -10.12
CA PRO A 128 -3.71 8.61 -11.17
C PRO A 128 -4.97 7.92 -10.61
N THR A 129 -5.75 7.28 -11.50
CA THR A 129 -6.84 6.40 -11.08
C THR A 129 -6.31 5.25 -10.21
N SER A 130 -7.14 4.73 -9.32
CA SER A 130 -6.76 3.59 -8.50
C SER A 130 -7.07 2.25 -9.16
N VAL A 131 -6.37 1.23 -8.67
CA VAL A 131 -6.69 -0.18 -8.81
C VAL A 131 -6.87 -0.77 -7.41
N THR A 132 -7.61 -1.87 -7.32
CA THR A 132 -7.82 -2.60 -6.06
C THR A 132 -7.00 -3.87 -6.08
N ASN A 133 -6.14 -4.07 -5.08
CA ASN A 133 -5.41 -5.32 -4.88
C ASN A 133 -5.97 -6.08 -3.68
N ILE A 134 -6.16 -7.39 -3.82
CA ILE A 134 -6.45 -8.28 -2.69
C ILE A 134 -5.12 -8.86 -2.22
N LYS A 135 -4.62 -8.38 -1.09
CA LYS A 135 -3.30 -8.73 -0.57
C LYS A 135 -3.37 -9.74 0.54
N CYS A 136 -2.56 -10.78 0.42
CA CYS A 136 -2.32 -11.78 1.43
C CYS A 136 -0.89 -11.66 1.94
N ILE A 137 -0.71 -11.33 3.21
CA ILE A 137 0.60 -11.11 3.83
C ILE A 137 0.85 -12.15 4.92
N LEU A 138 1.99 -12.83 4.87
CA LEU A 138 2.38 -13.83 5.86
C LEU A 138 3.26 -13.25 6.96
N TRP A 139 3.05 -13.75 8.18
CA TRP A 139 3.75 -13.30 9.38
C TRP A 139 4.26 -14.49 10.20
N GLY A 140 5.47 -14.35 10.74
CA GLY A 140 6.10 -15.34 11.62
C GLY A 140 5.73 -15.16 13.11
N ASN A 141 4.86 -14.21 13.42
CA ASN A 141 4.34 -13.95 14.75
C ASN A 141 2.81 -13.89 14.70
N ALA A 142 2.18 -14.10 15.85
CA ALA A 142 0.76 -13.87 16.01
C ALA A 142 0.41 -12.39 15.77
N LEU A 143 -0.78 -12.19 15.23
CA LEU A 143 -1.42 -10.91 14.98
C LEU A 143 -2.42 -10.59 16.09
N THR A 144 -2.63 -9.30 16.31
CA THR A 144 -3.68 -8.75 17.17
C THR A 144 -4.19 -7.44 16.55
N ASP A 145 -5.32 -6.92 17.03
CA ASP A 145 -5.84 -5.61 16.62
C ASP A 145 -4.78 -4.50 16.76
N GLU A 146 -3.93 -4.56 17.79
CA GLU A 146 -2.85 -3.59 18.01
C GLU A 146 -1.74 -3.66 16.96
N THR A 147 -1.60 -4.79 16.26
CA THR A 147 -0.66 -4.90 15.14
C THR A 147 -1.21 -4.25 13.87
N ALA A 148 -2.53 -4.07 13.74
CA ALA A 148 -3.18 -3.48 12.57
C ALA A 148 -3.06 -1.95 12.54
N THR A 149 -1.83 -1.46 12.37
CA THR A 149 -1.49 -0.01 12.41
C THR A 149 -1.01 0.54 11.08
N ASN A 150 -0.83 -0.30 10.06
CA ASN A 150 -0.50 0.18 8.72
C ASN A 150 -1.77 0.70 8.02
N ALA A 151 -2.09 1.97 8.17
CA ALA A 151 -3.25 2.60 7.52
C ALA A 151 -2.98 3.01 6.05
N GLY A 152 -1.84 2.63 5.49
CA GLY A 152 -1.37 3.04 4.17
C GLY A 152 -0.44 4.26 4.23
N GLN A 153 -0.22 4.90 3.08
CA GLN A 153 0.75 5.98 2.93
C GLN A 153 0.43 6.85 1.71
N PHE A 154 1.00 8.04 1.68
CA PHE A 154 1.03 8.86 0.48
C PHE A 154 2.16 8.43 -0.46
N ARG A 155 1.85 8.33 -1.75
CA ARG A 155 2.79 8.25 -2.87
C ARG A 155 2.58 9.51 -3.72
N ASN A 156 3.36 10.54 -3.46
CA ASN A 156 3.09 11.89 -3.97
C ASN A 156 1.67 12.35 -3.56
N SER A 157 0.81 12.72 -4.50
CA SER A 157 -0.58 13.13 -4.20
C SER A 157 -1.57 11.96 -4.16
N PHE A 158 -1.14 10.74 -4.49
CA PHE A 158 -1.98 9.55 -4.39
C PHE A 158 -1.91 8.96 -2.97
N GLN A 159 -3.05 8.74 -2.35
CA GLN A 159 -3.12 8.07 -1.05
C GLN A 159 -3.44 6.58 -1.21
N VAL A 160 -2.50 5.74 -0.82
CA VAL A 160 -2.72 4.30 -0.61
C VAL A 160 -3.44 4.15 0.71
N VAL A 161 -4.54 3.38 0.70
CA VAL A 161 -5.34 3.07 1.88
C VAL A 161 -5.72 1.59 1.88
N ILE A 162 -6.04 1.09 3.07
CA ILE A 162 -6.41 -0.30 3.30
C ILE A 162 -7.86 -0.36 3.80
N ALA A 163 -8.57 -1.40 3.40
CA ALA A 163 -9.95 -1.66 3.81
C ALA A 163 -10.20 -3.17 3.90
N GLY A 164 -11.24 -3.56 4.66
CA GLY A 164 -11.65 -4.96 4.78
C GLY A 164 -10.52 -5.86 5.27
N SER A 165 -9.75 -5.42 6.26
CA SER A 165 -8.56 -6.14 6.74
C SER A 165 -8.92 -7.16 7.80
N ASN A 166 -8.59 -8.43 7.55
CA ASN A 166 -8.71 -9.53 8.50
C ASN A 166 -7.35 -10.11 8.86
N GLY A 167 -7.14 -10.41 10.15
CA GLY A 167 -5.97 -11.12 10.65
C GLY A 167 -6.36 -12.50 11.15
N TYR A 168 -5.55 -13.51 10.87
CA TYR A 168 -5.78 -14.88 11.30
C TYR A 168 -4.51 -15.50 11.86
N ASN A 169 -4.61 -16.11 13.04
CA ASN A 169 -3.52 -16.80 13.72
C ASN A 169 -3.68 -18.31 13.57
N LEU A 170 -2.59 -19.02 13.30
CA LEU A 170 -2.57 -20.48 13.32
C LEU A 170 -2.78 -20.96 14.76
N ASN A 171 -3.66 -21.94 14.94
CA ASN A 171 -3.90 -22.59 16.22
C ASN A 171 -2.75 -23.57 16.48
N ASN A 172 -1.86 -23.19 17.40
CA ASN A 172 -0.76 -24.04 17.86
C ASN A 172 -1.21 -24.98 18.99
#